data_AF-A0A2P6TNX2-F1
#
_entry.id   AF-A0A2P6TNX2-F1
#
_cell.length_a   1.000
_cell.length_b   1.000
_cell.length_c   1.000
_cell.angle_alpha   90.00
_cell.angle_beta   90.00
_cell.angle_gamma   90.00
#
_symmetry.space_group_name_H-M   'P 1'
#
loop_
_entity.id
_entity.type
_entity.pdbx_description
1 polymer ?
#
loop_
_entity_poly.entity_id
_entity_poly.type
_entity_poly.pdbx_seq_one_letter_code
_entity_poly.pdbx_strand_id
1 'polypeptide(L)'
;MSDPQQQSESEDELDALLQHYERQAAADVAAVQQQQGGGARKKQKLSAAEQREEALSQPIAADNKGFKLLAAMGYRQGQKIGKTGSGLAEPLPLLLKQDKLGLGAQSKKAAAREAARQREREAQQRAEAAAAAAEVARQGQRQDFQQRAVAAAAARRTEGQLRKAQQVCETLDTAAGIHDNVLWAQPSAAAAGAASAAALAAAAAADDLLEQCEPCHKAAGAAIRAAREEAADCSRLFAAHAEAAAAAGAGNRGDSAGPATRNGQPGSDDPAVAEGDEEEQRRLQEWEAFHALPAPERLAQVLAYLREQHCYCLFCGCSSTRREPQVELRKLEEDYCEFVLKNTDVSMANALRRIILVEVPTIAIELVEFEANTTVLNDEFLAHRLGLVPLLSARVHDMKSIYEDADDDDFLDVHFALDVRCTSDDTISVTSKDLQLDPQHPDIHPVGYHNPDDKGILLVKMRRGQELKLRAVARKGTGKDHAKWMPVATCVFQYMPEITINHGLMDTLTDEQKEEWCAADPRKTFKLNKLTHRVEVVNPELYMYDGEVIAKAEEMGKPGLVTIKQKQDTFIFRVEGTGVLRPEDIVITACEVLEAKIRNLHTALEQERAIFDQGAAPMQQ
;
A
#
# COMPACT_ATOMS: atom_id res chain seq x y z
N MET A 1 42.91 30.48 47.05
CA MET A 1 41.56 30.40 47.65
C MET A 1 41.01 31.81 47.60
N SER A 2 40.17 32.05 46.60
CA SER A 2 39.53 33.34 46.34
C SER A 2 38.08 33.16 46.77
N ASP A 3 37.62 34.02 47.67
CA ASP A 3 36.40 33.86 48.47
C ASP A 3 35.13 33.79 47.60
N PRO A 4 34.23 32.80 47.77
CA PRO A 4 32.97 32.70 47.02
C PRO A 4 32.01 33.88 47.24
N GLN A 5 32.24 34.70 48.28
CA GLN A 5 31.41 35.86 48.59
C GLN A 5 31.65 37.06 47.66
N GLN A 6 32.80 37.15 46.97
CA GLN A 6 33.07 38.29 46.08
C GLN A 6 32.46 38.16 44.67
N GLN A 7 32.05 36.95 44.26
CA GLN A 7 31.41 36.75 42.94
C GLN A 7 29.90 37.04 42.98
N SER A 8 29.21 36.75 44.10
CA SER A 8 27.78 37.06 44.26
C SER A 8 27.51 38.57 44.36
N GLU A 9 28.39 39.33 45.02
CA GLU A 9 28.22 40.79 45.12
C GLU A 9 28.37 41.49 43.75
N SER A 10 29.17 40.95 42.84
CA SER A 10 29.35 41.51 41.50
C SER A 10 28.19 41.24 40.53
N GLU A 11 27.46 40.14 40.72
CA GLU A 11 26.27 39.82 39.93
C GLU A 11 25.06 40.63 40.40
N ASP A 12 24.92 40.84 41.71
CA ASP A 12 23.87 41.69 42.30
C ASP A 12 24.05 43.18 41.90
N GLU A 13 25.30 43.67 41.79
CA GLU A 13 25.58 45.02 41.29
C GLU A 13 25.22 45.19 39.81
N LEU A 14 25.46 44.18 38.98
CA LEU A 14 25.14 44.21 37.55
C LEU A 14 23.62 44.19 37.31
N ASP A 15 22.89 43.39 38.10
CA ASP A 15 21.44 43.28 38.01
C ASP A 15 20.75 44.57 38.49
N ALA A 16 21.29 45.21 39.54
CA ALA A 16 20.84 46.52 39.98
C ALA A 16 21.06 47.61 38.89
N LEU A 17 22.17 47.52 38.15
CA LEU A 17 22.50 48.45 37.07
C LEU A 17 21.58 48.28 35.85
N LEU A 18 21.24 47.05 35.49
CA LEU A 18 20.26 46.74 34.44
C LEU A 18 18.88 47.28 34.79
N GLN A 19 18.42 47.06 36.03
CA GLN A 19 17.13 47.61 36.50
C GLN A 19 17.09 49.14 36.49
N HIS A 20 18.22 49.80 36.75
CA HIS A 20 18.33 51.27 36.63
C HIS A 20 18.14 51.71 35.17
N TYR A 21 18.81 51.07 34.21
CA TYR A 21 18.67 51.40 32.79
C TYR A 21 17.26 51.14 32.24
N GLU A 22 16.60 50.06 32.68
CA GLU A 22 15.22 49.76 32.28
C GLU A 22 14.24 50.83 32.79
N ARG A 23 14.41 51.30 34.03
CA ARG A 23 13.59 52.40 34.59
C ARG A 23 13.84 53.71 33.85
N GLN A 24 15.08 53.98 33.45
CA GLN A 24 15.44 55.18 32.70
C GLN A 24 14.84 55.14 31.28
N ALA A 25 14.90 53.99 30.61
CA ALA A 25 14.26 53.80 29.30
C ALA A 25 12.72 53.92 29.39
N ALA A 26 12.10 53.38 30.44
CA ALA A 26 10.66 53.52 30.66
C ALA A 26 10.26 54.99 30.94
N ALA A 27 11.07 55.74 31.69
CA ALA A 27 10.86 57.16 31.93
C ALA A 27 11.00 57.99 30.64
N ASP A 28 11.98 57.68 29.78
CA ASP A 28 12.17 58.34 28.50
C ASP A 28 11.01 58.06 27.53
N VAL A 29 10.53 56.81 27.48
CA VAL A 29 9.34 56.45 26.69
C VAL A 29 8.09 57.19 27.21
N ALA A 30 7.92 57.28 28.54
CA ALA A 30 6.82 58.03 29.14
C ALA A 30 6.95 59.55 28.88
N ALA A 31 8.16 60.10 28.87
CA ALA A 31 8.41 61.51 28.54
C ALA A 31 8.08 61.81 27.07
N VAL A 32 8.45 60.91 26.14
CA VAL A 32 8.08 61.03 24.72
C VAL A 32 6.57 60.94 24.52
N GLN A 33 5.88 60.05 25.26
CA GLN A 33 4.42 59.92 25.19
C GLN A 33 3.70 61.14 25.80
N GLN A 34 4.22 61.75 26.87
CA GLN A 34 3.67 62.98 27.44
C GLN A 34 3.91 64.22 26.56
N GLN A 35 5.03 64.28 25.81
CA GLN A 35 5.25 65.33 24.81
C GLN A 35 4.27 65.25 23.62
N GLN A 36 3.73 64.06 23.31
CA GLN A 36 2.74 63.87 22.24
C GLN A 36 1.29 64.11 22.70
N GLY A 37 1.04 64.23 24.01
CA GLY A 37 -0.31 64.30 24.61
C GLY A 37 -0.74 65.65 25.18
N GLY A 38 0.01 66.74 24.98
CA GLY A 38 -0.26 68.01 25.67
C GLY A 38 0.11 69.26 24.86
N GLY A 39 -0.69 69.62 23.86
CA GLY A 39 -0.52 70.86 23.08
C GLY A 39 -1.85 71.41 22.57
N ALA A 40 -2.46 72.30 23.35
CA ALA A 40 -3.66 73.02 22.97
C ALA A 40 -3.41 73.96 21.76
N ARG A 41 -4.25 73.79 20.73
CA ARG A 41 -4.61 74.70 19.62
C ARG A 41 -3.89 76.06 19.54
N LYS A 42 -3.13 76.24 18.46
CA LYS A 42 -3.20 77.45 17.64
C LYS A 42 -3.54 77.03 16.20
N LYS A 43 -4.80 77.23 15.81
CA LYS A 43 -5.34 76.96 14.47
C LYS A 43 -4.59 77.81 13.44
N GLN A 44 -3.60 77.24 12.77
CA GLN A 44 -3.22 77.73 11.44
C GLN A 44 -4.38 77.41 10.51
N LYS A 45 -4.89 78.43 9.80
CA LYS A 45 -5.87 78.25 8.74
C LYS A 45 -5.20 77.39 7.66
N LEU A 46 -5.47 76.09 7.67
CA LEU A 46 -5.15 75.18 6.57
C LEU A 46 -5.67 75.80 5.28
N SER A 47 -4.81 75.89 4.28
CA SER A 47 -5.14 76.41 2.96
C SER A 47 -6.31 75.61 2.37
N ALA A 48 -7.07 76.21 1.46
CA ALA A 48 -8.19 75.52 0.80
C ALA A 48 -7.75 74.22 0.09
N ALA A 49 -6.47 74.11 -0.28
CA ALA A 49 -5.89 72.89 -0.84
C ALA A 49 -5.77 71.79 0.23
N GLU A 50 -5.26 72.11 1.42
CA GLU A 50 -5.12 71.14 2.52
C GLU A 50 -6.48 70.70 3.07
N GLN A 51 -7.46 71.61 3.19
CA GLN A 51 -8.83 71.26 3.59
C GLN A 51 -9.51 70.34 2.56
N ARG A 52 -9.20 70.52 1.27
CA ARG A 52 -9.70 69.66 0.21
C ARG A 52 -9.04 68.28 0.25
N GLU A 53 -7.73 68.21 0.48
CA GLU A 53 -6.98 66.96 0.57
C GLU A 53 -7.42 66.15 1.80
N GLU A 54 -7.62 66.82 2.93
CA GLU A 54 -8.17 66.22 4.14
C GLU A 54 -9.61 65.71 3.91
N ALA A 55 -10.47 66.50 3.23
CA ALA A 55 -11.82 66.06 2.88
C ALA A 55 -11.86 64.90 1.87
N LEU A 56 -10.91 64.84 0.92
CA LEU A 56 -10.77 63.72 -0.02
C LEU A 56 -10.24 62.45 0.66
N SER A 57 -9.47 62.60 1.74
CA SER A 57 -8.92 61.48 2.51
C SER A 57 -9.95 60.82 3.43
N GLN A 58 -11.04 61.52 3.78
CA GLN A 58 -12.09 60.98 4.64
C GLN A 58 -13.14 60.22 3.82
N PRO A 59 -13.50 58.97 4.20
CA PRO A 59 -14.50 58.20 3.48
C PRO A 59 -15.89 58.85 3.60
N ILE A 60 -16.72 58.66 2.57
CA ILE A 60 -18.09 59.20 2.54
C ILE A 60 -18.90 58.59 3.69
N ALA A 61 -19.55 59.43 4.50
CA ALA A 61 -20.38 59.00 5.62
C ALA A 61 -21.64 58.22 5.16
N ALA A 62 -22.06 57.24 5.97
CA ALA A 62 -23.12 56.29 5.62
C ALA A 62 -24.53 56.90 5.50
N ASP A 63 -24.71 58.12 6.00
CA ASP A 63 -25.94 58.90 5.89
C ASP A 63 -26.11 59.56 4.52
N ASN A 64 -25.03 59.71 3.74
CA ASN A 64 -25.02 60.31 2.42
C ASN A 64 -25.84 59.49 1.41
N LYS A 65 -26.67 60.18 0.62
CA LYS A 65 -27.52 59.55 -0.42
C LYS A 65 -26.72 58.69 -1.39
N GLY A 66 -25.49 59.11 -1.74
CA GLY A 66 -24.60 58.35 -2.62
C GLY A 66 -24.16 57.02 -2.01
N PHE A 67 -23.82 57.01 -0.71
CA PHE A 67 -23.47 55.77 0.00
C PHE A 67 -24.68 54.82 0.08
N LYS A 68 -25.88 55.34 0.33
CA LYS A 68 -27.11 54.54 0.37
C LYS A 68 -27.46 53.93 -0.99
N LEU A 69 -27.25 54.65 -2.09
CA LEU A 69 -27.40 54.13 -3.46
C LEU A 69 -26.37 53.04 -3.78
N LEU A 70 -25.11 53.24 -3.39
CA LEU A 70 -24.06 52.24 -3.57
C LEU A 70 -24.33 50.97 -2.73
N ALA A 71 -24.78 51.13 -1.48
CA ALA A 71 -25.17 50.03 -0.62
C ALA A 71 -26.34 49.22 -1.18
N ALA A 72 -27.33 49.88 -1.79
CA ALA A 72 -28.44 49.21 -2.49
C ALA A 72 -27.98 48.41 -3.72
N MET A 73 -26.88 48.82 -4.36
CA MET A 73 -26.22 48.10 -5.46
C MET A 73 -25.20 47.06 -4.99
N GLY A 74 -25.16 46.76 -3.68
CA GLY A 74 -24.34 45.68 -3.10
C GLY A 74 -22.94 46.10 -2.62
N TYR A 75 -22.62 47.39 -2.57
CA TYR A 75 -21.36 47.88 -2.02
C TYR A 75 -21.33 47.78 -0.48
N ARG A 76 -20.27 47.19 0.08
CA ARG A 76 -19.93 47.24 1.52
C ARG A 76 -18.62 48.00 1.69
N GLN A 77 -18.51 48.83 2.72
CA GLN A 77 -17.35 49.69 2.94
C GLN A 77 -16.06 48.86 3.03
N GLY A 78 -15.12 49.07 2.10
CA GLY A 78 -13.87 48.31 2.00
C GLY A 78 -13.87 47.10 1.04
N GLN A 79 -15.01 46.77 0.40
CA GLN A 79 -15.07 45.74 -0.64
C GLN A 79 -15.05 46.33 -2.06
N LYS A 80 -14.40 45.60 -2.97
CA LYS A 80 -14.36 45.91 -4.42
C LYS A 80 -15.74 45.67 -5.04
N ILE A 81 -16.19 46.58 -5.90
CA ILE A 81 -17.47 46.44 -6.62
C ILE A 81 -17.35 45.38 -7.74
N GLY A 82 -18.34 44.49 -7.84
CA GLY A 82 -18.48 43.48 -8.91
C GLY A 82 -18.62 42.02 -8.40
N LYS A 83 -19.38 41.16 -9.08
CA LYS A 83 -19.64 39.75 -8.66
C LYS A 83 -18.36 38.91 -8.47
N THR A 84 -17.25 39.28 -9.10
CA THR A 84 -15.93 38.62 -9.02
C THR A 84 -14.88 39.46 -8.29
N GLY A 85 -15.24 40.60 -7.69
CA GLY A 85 -14.32 41.44 -6.93
C GLY A 85 -13.20 42.12 -7.74
N SER A 86 -13.37 42.30 -9.05
CA SER A 86 -12.35 42.86 -9.96
C SER A 86 -12.29 44.40 -10.01
N GLY A 87 -13.11 45.12 -9.24
CA GLY A 87 -13.08 46.59 -9.18
C GLY A 87 -11.84 47.15 -8.48
N LEU A 88 -11.44 48.38 -8.85
CA LEU A 88 -10.39 49.12 -8.14
C LEU A 88 -10.84 49.43 -6.70
N ALA A 89 -9.98 49.12 -5.73
CA ALA A 89 -10.25 49.37 -4.31
C ALA A 89 -9.96 50.82 -3.89
N GLU A 90 -9.09 51.51 -4.62
CA GLU A 90 -8.65 52.86 -4.29
C GLU A 90 -9.16 53.87 -5.34
N PRO A 91 -9.63 55.06 -4.92
CA PRO A 91 -10.15 56.07 -5.84
C PRO A 91 -9.04 56.64 -6.73
N LEU A 92 -9.36 56.90 -8.00
CA LEU A 92 -8.41 57.51 -8.95
C LEU A 92 -8.00 58.92 -8.46
N PRO A 93 -6.69 59.23 -8.39
CA PRO A 93 -6.22 60.51 -7.88
C PRO A 93 -6.52 61.64 -8.87
N LEU A 94 -7.13 62.73 -8.36
CA LEU A 94 -7.41 63.93 -9.14
C LEU A 94 -6.16 64.82 -9.22
N LEU A 95 -5.45 64.78 -10.37
CA LEU A 95 -4.31 65.65 -10.64
C LEU A 95 -4.77 67.02 -11.18
N LEU A 96 -4.80 68.03 -10.31
CA LEU A 96 -5.10 69.41 -10.71
C LEU A 96 -3.83 70.13 -11.17
N LYS A 97 -3.73 70.41 -12.47
CA LYS A 97 -2.64 71.19 -13.04
C LYS A 97 -2.77 72.66 -12.64
N GLN A 98 -1.82 73.16 -11.84
CA GLN A 98 -1.81 74.56 -11.36
C GLN A 98 -0.99 75.51 -12.25
N ASP A 99 -0.30 74.97 -13.27
CA ASP A 99 0.60 75.73 -14.14
C ASP A 99 -0.13 76.26 -15.38
N LYS A 100 0.21 77.49 -15.82
CA LYS A 100 -0.32 78.11 -17.06
C LYS A 100 0.27 77.54 -18.36
N LEU A 101 0.94 76.39 -18.29
CA LEU A 101 1.53 75.70 -19.44
C LEU A 101 0.56 74.66 -20.00
N GLY A 102 0.46 74.58 -21.33
CA GLY A 102 -0.45 73.68 -22.05
C GLY A 102 -0.35 72.21 -21.57
N LEU A 103 -1.47 71.50 -21.58
CA LEU A 103 -1.53 70.06 -21.31
C LEU A 103 -0.50 69.35 -22.23
N GLY A 104 0.47 68.64 -21.64
CA GLY A 104 1.56 67.96 -22.37
C GLY A 104 2.94 68.64 -22.34
N ALA A 105 3.07 69.91 -21.96
CA ALA A 105 4.39 70.55 -21.82
C ALA A 105 5.01 70.24 -20.44
N GLN A 106 6.02 69.35 -20.41
CA GLN A 106 6.79 69.06 -19.20
C GLN A 106 8.02 69.97 -19.11
N SER A 107 8.30 70.51 -17.91
CA SER A 107 9.53 71.29 -17.71
C SER A 107 10.76 70.37 -17.76
N LYS A 108 11.91 70.87 -18.24
CA LYS A 108 13.17 70.10 -18.27
C LYS A 108 13.56 69.54 -16.89
N LYS A 109 13.15 70.19 -15.80
CA LYS A 109 13.33 69.70 -14.41
C LYS A 109 12.43 68.49 -14.09
N ALA A 110 11.22 68.43 -14.63
CA ALA A 110 10.32 67.29 -14.44
C ALA A 110 10.85 66.04 -15.15
N ALA A 111 11.30 66.17 -16.41
CA ALA A 111 11.88 65.08 -17.17
C ALA A 111 13.16 64.49 -16.51
N ALA A 112 14.02 65.34 -15.96
CA ALA A 112 15.21 64.87 -15.24
C ALA A 112 14.88 64.11 -13.94
N ARG A 113 13.85 64.55 -13.21
CA ARG A 113 13.39 63.88 -11.97
C ARG A 113 12.71 62.54 -12.27
N GLU A 114 12.00 62.45 -13.40
CA GLU A 114 11.37 61.22 -13.87
C GLU A 114 12.42 60.20 -14.32
N ALA A 115 13.45 60.61 -15.05
CA ALA A 115 14.58 59.76 -15.42
C ALA A 115 15.37 59.23 -14.21
N ALA A 116 15.55 60.05 -13.16
CA ALA A 116 16.20 59.61 -11.91
C ALA A 116 15.35 58.55 -11.18
N ARG A 117 14.04 58.75 -11.08
CA ARG A 117 13.10 57.76 -10.50
C ARG A 117 13.05 56.47 -11.30
N GLN A 118 13.17 56.55 -12.62
CA GLN A 118 13.18 55.38 -13.49
C GLN A 118 14.45 54.54 -13.25
N ARG A 119 15.61 55.18 -13.10
CA ARG A 119 16.87 54.50 -12.74
C ARG A 119 16.84 53.86 -11.35
N GLU A 120 16.23 54.51 -10.37
CA GLU A 120 16.05 53.93 -9.02
C GLU A 120 15.14 52.70 -9.06
N ARG A 121 14.04 52.74 -9.83
CA ARG A 121 13.13 51.59 -10.01
C ARG A 121 13.82 50.42 -10.70
N GLU A 122 14.58 50.69 -11.76
CA GLU A 122 15.35 49.66 -12.47
C GLU A 122 16.42 49.03 -11.56
N ALA A 123 17.07 49.83 -10.70
CA ALA A 123 18.03 49.33 -9.71
C ALA A 123 17.34 48.47 -8.63
N GLN A 124 16.16 48.88 -8.14
CA GLN A 124 15.36 48.09 -7.19
C GLN A 124 14.89 46.76 -7.80
N GLN A 125 14.38 46.78 -9.03
CA GLN A 125 13.97 45.55 -9.73
C GLN A 125 15.14 44.59 -9.95
N ARG A 126 16.33 45.09 -10.29
CA ARG A 126 17.54 44.26 -10.40
C ARG A 126 17.97 43.67 -9.06
N ALA A 127 17.85 44.43 -7.97
CA ALA A 127 18.15 43.94 -6.63
C ALA A 127 17.14 42.86 -6.17
N GLU A 128 15.84 43.05 -6.43
CA GLU A 128 14.80 42.06 -6.13
C GLU A 128 14.97 40.79 -6.96
N ALA A 129 15.29 40.91 -8.26
CA ALA A 129 15.56 39.76 -9.13
C ALA A 129 16.80 38.97 -8.66
N ALA A 130 17.86 39.65 -8.22
CA ALA A 130 19.04 39.00 -7.66
C ALA A 130 18.74 38.28 -6.33
N ALA A 131 17.92 38.87 -5.46
CA ALA A 131 17.48 38.24 -4.22
C ALA A 131 16.62 36.99 -4.47
N ALA A 132 15.69 37.06 -5.43
CA ALA A 132 14.88 35.92 -5.84
C ALA A 132 15.73 34.78 -6.42
N ALA A 133 16.71 35.08 -7.27
CA ALA A 133 17.63 34.08 -7.82
C ALA A 133 18.48 33.41 -6.73
N ALA A 134 18.94 34.17 -5.73
CA ALA A 134 19.69 33.63 -4.60
C ALA A 134 18.84 32.69 -3.72
N GLU A 135 17.55 32.99 -3.54
CA GLU A 135 16.62 32.14 -2.79
C GLU A 135 16.31 30.83 -3.54
N VAL A 136 16.10 30.88 -4.86
CA VAL A 136 15.94 29.68 -5.71
C VAL A 136 17.19 28.79 -5.63
N ALA A 137 18.38 29.37 -5.67
CA ALA A 137 19.64 28.63 -5.54
C ALA A 137 19.77 27.94 -4.16
N ARG A 138 19.37 28.61 -3.07
CA ARG A 138 19.35 28.02 -1.72
C ARG A 138 18.34 26.87 -1.61
N GLN A 139 17.17 27.01 -2.23
CA GLN A 139 16.16 25.96 -2.27
C GLN A 139 16.65 24.73 -3.05
N GLY A 140 17.30 24.93 -4.20
CA GLY A 140 17.93 23.85 -4.97
C GLY A 140 18.97 23.09 -4.15
N GLN A 141 19.91 23.80 -3.50
CA GLN A 141 20.93 23.18 -2.64
C GLN A 141 20.32 22.38 -1.47
N ARG A 142 19.22 22.87 -0.88
CA ARG A 142 18.52 22.16 0.20
C ARG A 142 17.84 20.88 -0.29
N GLN A 143 17.24 20.92 -1.48
CA GLN A 143 16.63 19.73 -2.09
C GLN A 143 17.68 18.69 -2.45
N ASP A 144 18.80 19.10 -3.04
CA ASP A 144 19.92 18.21 -3.37
C ASP A 144 20.50 17.54 -2.12
N PHE A 145 20.67 18.31 -1.03
CA PHE A 145 21.13 17.76 0.25
C PHE A 145 20.15 16.73 0.83
N GLN A 146 18.84 17.01 0.77
CA GLN A 146 17.81 16.09 1.23
C GLN A 146 17.78 14.80 0.40
N GLN A 147 17.88 14.90 -0.93
CA GLN A 147 17.92 13.75 -1.82
C GLN A 147 19.16 12.87 -1.56
N ARG A 148 20.34 13.49 -1.40
CA ARG A 148 21.58 12.76 -1.05
C ARG A 148 21.46 12.09 0.32
N ALA A 149 20.88 12.75 1.31
CA ALA A 149 20.68 12.18 2.64
C ALA A 149 19.71 10.97 2.60
N VAL A 150 18.62 11.06 1.84
CA VAL A 150 17.66 9.96 1.65
C VAL A 150 18.30 8.79 0.91
N ALA A 151 19.05 9.04 -0.17
CA ALA A 151 19.76 8.01 -0.91
C ALA A 151 20.81 7.29 -0.04
N ALA A 152 21.59 8.03 0.75
CA ALA A 152 22.56 7.47 1.68
C ALA A 152 21.90 6.66 2.82
N ALA A 153 20.71 7.04 3.26
CA ALA A 153 19.93 6.27 4.24
C ALA A 153 19.28 5.02 3.62
N ALA A 154 18.92 5.06 2.33
CA ALA A 154 18.44 3.88 1.61
C ALA A 154 19.57 2.87 1.39
N ALA A 155 20.74 3.31 0.93
CA ALA A 155 21.92 2.46 0.74
C ALA A 155 22.32 1.73 2.03
N ARG A 156 22.40 2.45 3.16
CA ARG A 156 22.68 1.86 4.48
C ARG A 156 21.64 0.82 4.92
N ARG A 157 20.35 1.04 4.60
CA ARG A 157 19.29 0.06 4.88
C ARG A 157 19.43 -1.20 4.04
N THR A 158 19.71 -1.06 2.74
CA THR A 158 19.93 -2.19 1.83
C THR A 158 21.11 -3.03 2.27
N GLU A 159 22.22 -2.41 2.68
CA GLU A 159 23.40 -3.10 3.17
C GLU A 159 23.13 -3.82 4.51
N GLY A 160 22.38 -3.18 5.42
CA GLY A 160 21.91 -3.82 6.65
C GLY A 160 20.97 -5.02 6.40
N GLN A 161 20.13 -4.95 5.37
CA GLN A 161 19.28 -6.08 4.95
C GLN A 161 20.10 -7.21 4.30
N LEU A 162 21.08 -6.88 3.46
CA LEU A 162 21.99 -7.85 2.85
C LEU A 162 22.72 -8.65 3.91
N ARG A 163 23.29 -7.99 4.92
CA ARG A 163 23.98 -8.67 6.02
C ARG A 163 23.07 -9.64 6.79
N LYS A 164 21.82 -9.24 7.06
CA LYS A 164 20.83 -10.13 7.68
C LYS A 164 20.46 -11.30 6.76
N ALA A 165 20.29 -11.05 5.46
CA ALA A 165 19.98 -12.08 4.48
C ALA A 165 21.09 -13.14 4.43
N GLN A 166 22.35 -12.72 4.39
CA GLN A 166 23.52 -13.59 4.36
C GLN A 166 23.64 -14.44 5.63
N GLN A 167 23.44 -13.86 6.82
CA GLN A 167 23.45 -14.60 8.09
C GLN A 167 22.36 -15.68 8.16
N VAL A 168 21.16 -15.35 7.68
CA VAL A 168 20.07 -16.33 7.64
C VAL A 168 20.36 -17.41 6.60
N CYS A 169 20.92 -17.03 5.45
CA CYS A 169 21.35 -17.97 4.41
C CYS A 169 22.39 -18.95 4.96
N GLU A 170 23.43 -18.46 5.63
CA GLU A 170 24.45 -19.27 6.31
C GLU A 170 23.84 -20.24 7.33
N THR A 171 22.91 -19.76 8.16
CA THR A 171 22.25 -20.60 9.17
C THR A 171 21.42 -21.73 8.55
N LEU A 172 20.66 -21.42 7.49
CA LEU A 172 19.80 -22.37 6.80
C LEU A 172 20.59 -23.36 5.94
N ASP A 173 21.60 -22.90 5.22
CA ASP A 173 22.53 -23.74 4.46
C ASP A 173 23.28 -24.70 5.41
N THR A 174 23.79 -24.20 6.53
CA THR A 174 24.47 -25.04 7.54
C THR A 174 23.54 -26.10 8.12
N ALA A 175 22.27 -25.76 8.36
CA ALA A 175 21.26 -26.72 8.81
C ALA A 175 20.92 -27.77 7.73
N ALA A 176 21.04 -27.42 6.45
CA ALA A 176 20.85 -28.32 5.31
C ALA A 176 22.13 -29.11 4.93
N GLY A 177 23.25 -28.90 5.63
CA GLY A 177 24.54 -29.54 5.35
C GLY A 177 25.35 -28.90 4.21
N ILE A 178 24.97 -27.70 3.77
CA ILE A 178 25.72 -26.88 2.81
C ILE A 178 26.62 -25.94 3.61
N HIS A 179 27.93 -26.19 3.59
CA HIS A 179 28.91 -25.39 4.36
C HIS A 179 29.71 -24.42 3.50
N ASP A 180 29.61 -24.51 2.17
CA ASP A 180 30.29 -23.61 1.25
C ASP A 180 29.31 -23.06 0.22
N ASN A 181 28.97 -21.78 0.33
CA ASN A 181 28.15 -21.06 -0.63
C ASN A 181 28.74 -19.67 -0.90
N VAL A 182 28.88 -19.33 -2.18
CA VAL A 182 29.43 -18.06 -2.68
C VAL A 182 28.67 -16.83 -2.14
N LEU A 183 27.40 -16.98 -1.80
CA LEU A 183 26.52 -15.90 -1.35
C LEU A 183 26.83 -15.37 0.06
N TRP A 184 27.49 -16.16 0.91
CA TRP A 184 27.81 -15.79 2.30
C TRP A 184 29.19 -16.24 2.79
N ALA A 185 29.81 -17.24 2.18
CA ALA A 185 31.14 -17.72 2.56
C ALA A 185 32.25 -16.83 1.96
N GLN A 186 33.34 -16.67 2.71
CA GLN A 186 34.56 -16.04 2.20
C GLN A 186 35.49 -17.11 1.63
N PRO A 187 36.19 -16.85 0.50
CA PRO A 187 37.22 -17.76 0.01
C PRO A 187 38.36 -17.89 1.03
N SER A 188 39.09 -19.01 0.97
CA SER A 188 40.15 -19.33 1.93
C SER A 188 41.25 -18.25 1.96
N ALA A 189 41.92 -18.11 3.11
CA ALA A 189 42.96 -17.10 3.32
C ALA A 189 44.13 -17.15 2.32
N ALA A 190 44.32 -18.28 1.61
CA ALA A 190 45.33 -18.43 0.57
C ALA A 190 44.97 -17.65 -0.72
N ALA A 191 43.68 -17.47 -1.02
CA ALA A 191 43.20 -16.76 -2.21
C ALA A 191 42.89 -15.27 -1.96
N ALA A 192 42.51 -14.91 -0.74
CA ALA A 192 42.19 -13.53 -0.34
C ALA A 192 43.38 -12.54 -0.42
N GLY A 193 44.62 -13.05 -0.37
CA GLY A 193 45.84 -12.23 -0.42
C GLY A 193 46.04 -11.46 -1.74
N ALA A 194 45.44 -11.91 -2.84
CA ALA A 194 45.54 -11.23 -4.14
C ALA A 194 44.47 -10.14 -4.32
N ALA A 195 43.26 -10.32 -3.77
CA ALA A 195 42.14 -9.40 -3.93
C ALA A 195 42.17 -8.20 -2.97
N SER A 196 42.81 -8.33 -1.79
CA SER A 196 42.81 -7.25 -0.78
C SER A 196 43.62 -6.02 -1.20
N ALA A 197 44.62 -6.17 -2.08
CA ALA A 197 45.43 -5.06 -2.57
C ALA A 197 44.65 -4.13 -3.52
N ALA A 198 43.72 -4.67 -4.31
CA ALA A 198 42.90 -3.89 -5.23
C ALA A 198 41.76 -3.15 -4.52
N ALA A 199 41.14 -3.77 -3.51
CA ALA A 199 40.05 -3.17 -2.72
C ALA A 199 40.55 -2.01 -1.82
N LEU A 200 41.74 -2.14 -1.23
CA LEU A 200 42.37 -1.06 -0.43
C LEU A 200 42.81 0.13 -1.30
N ALA A 201 43.24 -0.11 -2.54
CA ALA A 201 43.60 0.94 -3.48
C ALA A 201 42.37 1.74 -3.98
N ALA A 202 41.23 1.07 -4.17
CA ALA A 202 39.97 1.73 -4.55
C ALA A 202 39.37 2.58 -3.42
N ALA A 203 39.52 2.15 -2.16
CA ALA A 203 39.10 2.93 -1.00
C ALA A 203 39.97 4.19 -0.77
N ALA A 204 41.29 4.10 -1.01
CA ALA A 204 42.20 5.24 -0.87
C ALA A 204 42.00 6.31 -1.96
N ALA A 205 41.63 5.91 -3.18
CA ALA A 205 41.36 6.85 -4.28
C ALA A 205 40.05 7.65 -4.11
N ALA A 206 39.12 7.18 -3.28
CA ALA A 206 37.89 7.89 -2.95
C ALA A 206 38.08 8.96 -1.86
N ASP A 207 39.10 8.83 -1.01
CA ASP A 207 39.42 9.77 0.07
C ASP A 207 40.15 11.03 -0.43
N ASP A 208 40.98 10.93 -1.48
CA ASP A 208 41.81 12.03 -2.00
C ASP A 208 41.02 13.13 -2.76
N LEU A 209 39.76 12.83 -3.12
CA LEU A 209 38.82 13.78 -3.75
C LEU A 209 37.97 14.57 -2.73
N LEU A 210 38.02 14.21 -1.45
CA LEU A 210 37.19 14.82 -0.39
C LEU A 210 37.96 15.83 0.50
N GLU A 211 39.28 15.97 0.35
CA GLU A 211 40.10 16.90 1.15
C GLU A 211 40.30 18.30 0.54
N GLN A 212 39.83 18.58 -0.70
CA GLN A 212 40.08 19.85 -1.38
C GLN A 212 39.01 20.96 -1.16
N CYS A 213 38.23 20.93 -0.08
CA CYS A 213 37.30 22.03 0.21
C CYS A 213 37.24 22.38 1.71
N GLU A 214 37.91 23.48 2.08
CA GLU A 214 37.74 24.16 3.39
C GLU A 214 36.85 25.41 3.25
N PRO A 215 36.32 26.04 4.33
CA PRO A 215 36.29 25.63 5.75
C PRO A 215 34.92 25.89 6.45
N CYS A 216 34.20 24.85 6.92
CA CYS A 216 33.14 25.06 7.94
C CYS A 216 32.89 23.86 8.89
N HIS A 217 33.93 23.21 9.43
CA HIS A 217 33.76 21.93 10.14
C HIS A 217 34.49 21.79 11.49
N LYS A 218 34.22 22.68 12.47
CA LYS A 218 34.62 22.40 13.87
C LYS A 218 33.63 21.50 14.64
N ALA A 219 32.34 21.51 14.29
CA ALA A 219 31.32 20.71 15.00
C ALA A 219 31.20 19.27 14.49
N ALA A 220 31.27 19.02 13.17
CA ALA A 220 31.15 17.66 12.63
C ALA A 220 32.44 16.82 12.82
N GLY A 221 33.61 17.47 12.96
CA GLY A 221 34.86 16.76 13.23
C GLY A 221 34.89 16.09 14.61
N ALA A 222 34.12 16.58 15.58
CA ALA A 222 33.99 15.94 16.89
C ALA A 222 33.14 14.65 16.82
N ALA A 223 32.03 14.69 16.07
CA ALA A 223 31.16 13.52 15.89
C ALA A 223 31.83 12.40 15.06
N ILE A 224 32.62 12.77 14.05
CA ILE A 224 33.37 11.81 13.22
C ILE A 224 34.53 11.19 14.03
N ARG A 225 35.20 11.94 14.91
CA ARG A 225 36.22 11.39 15.82
C ARG A 225 35.62 10.42 16.84
N ALA A 226 34.48 10.77 17.44
CA ALA A 226 33.77 9.87 18.36
C ALA A 226 33.30 8.57 17.67
N ALA A 227 32.79 8.65 16.45
CA ALA A 227 32.41 7.47 15.66
C ALA A 227 33.61 6.62 15.21
N ARG A 228 34.77 7.24 14.98
CA ARG A 228 36.03 6.52 14.69
C ARG A 228 36.59 5.82 15.94
N GLU A 229 36.44 6.40 17.13
CA GLU A 229 36.82 5.77 18.40
C GLU A 229 35.90 4.56 18.71
N GLU A 230 34.58 4.67 18.50
CA GLU A 230 33.66 3.53 18.63
C GLU A 230 33.93 2.41 17.60
N ALA A 231 34.24 2.76 16.36
CA ALA A 231 34.58 1.77 15.32
C ALA A 231 35.93 1.08 15.58
N ALA A 232 36.92 1.81 16.09
CA ALA A 232 38.21 1.26 16.47
C ALA A 232 38.11 0.32 17.67
N ASP A 233 37.26 0.62 18.65
CA ASP A 233 37.00 -0.26 19.80
C ASP A 233 36.26 -1.55 19.39
N CYS A 234 35.30 -1.48 18.45
CA CYS A 234 34.69 -2.68 17.86
C CYS A 234 35.70 -3.54 17.08
N SER A 235 36.61 -2.93 16.34
CA SER A 235 37.62 -3.66 15.57
C SER A 235 38.64 -4.37 16.47
N ARG A 236 39.00 -3.77 17.62
CA ARG A 236 39.84 -4.41 18.65
C ARG A 236 39.12 -5.58 19.34
N LEU A 237 37.82 -5.46 19.61
CA LEU A 237 37.01 -6.54 20.17
C LEU A 237 36.89 -7.74 19.21
N PHE A 238 36.76 -7.49 17.91
CA PHE A 238 36.76 -8.53 16.88
C PHE A 238 38.13 -9.22 16.71
N ALA A 239 39.22 -8.47 16.75
CA ALA A 239 40.58 -9.05 16.71
C ALA A 239 40.86 -9.92 17.94
N ALA A 240 40.45 -9.49 19.13
CA ALA A 240 40.58 -10.27 20.36
C ALA A 240 39.74 -11.56 20.33
N HIS A 241 38.55 -11.53 19.72
CA HIS A 241 37.71 -12.72 19.53
C HIS A 241 38.30 -13.70 18.51
N ALA A 242 38.92 -13.19 17.43
CA ALA A 242 39.60 -14.02 16.43
C ALA A 242 40.87 -14.68 16.99
N GLU A 243 41.65 -13.96 17.81
CA GLU A 243 42.80 -14.52 18.52
C GLU A 243 42.40 -15.56 19.58
N ALA A 244 41.29 -15.32 20.30
CA ALA A 244 40.74 -16.29 21.25
C ALA A 244 40.21 -17.56 20.57
N ALA A 245 39.61 -17.44 19.38
CA ALA A 245 39.17 -18.58 18.56
C ALA A 245 40.36 -19.38 18.00
N ALA A 246 41.44 -18.71 17.59
CA ALA A 246 42.68 -19.36 17.15
C ALA A 246 43.40 -20.08 18.30
N ALA A 247 43.37 -19.52 19.52
CA ALA A 247 43.96 -20.14 20.71
C ALA A 247 43.16 -21.37 21.20
N ALA A 248 41.84 -21.39 21.05
CA ALA A 248 40.99 -22.53 21.41
C ALA A 248 41.14 -23.74 20.47
N GLY A 249 41.61 -23.52 19.23
CA GLY A 249 41.83 -24.58 18.22
C GLY A 249 43.15 -25.35 18.35
N ALA A 250 44.09 -24.91 19.19
CA ALA A 250 45.43 -25.52 19.31
C ALA A 250 45.55 -26.60 20.40
N GLY A 251 44.45 -26.97 21.07
CA GLY A 251 44.46 -27.81 22.27
C GLY A 251 43.92 -29.22 22.11
N ASN A 252 44.15 -29.95 21.01
CA ASN A 252 43.93 -31.41 21.03
C ASN A 252 44.57 -32.17 19.83
N ARG A 253 45.85 -32.57 19.92
CA ARG A 253 46.37 -33.77 19.21
C ARG A 253 47.49 -34.42 20.04
N GLY A 254 47.16 -35.57 20.62
CA GLY A 254 48.09 -36.43 21.36
C GLY A 254 48.99 -37.27 20.46
N ASP A 255 50.15 -37.60 21.04
CA ASP A 255 51.28 -38.34 20.49
C ASP A 255 50.97 -39.76 19.99
N SER A 256 51.63 -40.18 18.90
CA SER A 256 52.26 -41.50 18.82
C SER A 256 53.37 -41.52 17.76
N ALA A 257 54.45 -42.23 18.10
CA ALA A 257 55.79 -42.13 17.52
C ALA A 257 56.10 -43.14 16.39
N GLY A 258 57.13 -42.85 15.59
CA GLY A 258 57.88 -43.83 14.79
C GLY A 258 58.80 -43.20 13.72
N PRO A 259 60.14 -43.38 13.75
CA PRO A 259 61.07 -42.70 12.85
C PRO A 259 61.49 -43.55 11.63
N ALA A 260 61.61 -42.95 10.44
CA ALA A 260 62.33 -43.56 9.32
C ALA A 260 62.92 -42.53 8.32
N THR A 261 64.25 -42.57 8.26
CA THR A 261 65.24 -42.16 7.24
C THR A 261 64.84 -41.69 5.84
N ARG A 262 65.31 -40.48 5.51
CA ARG A 262 66.07 -40.01 4.30
C ARG A 262 66.09 -40.89 3.03
N ASN A 263 65.59 -40.35 1.91
CA ASN A 263 66.30 -40.14 0.62
C ASN A 263 65.34 -39.58 -0.44
N GLY A 264 65.83 -38.65 -1.28
CA GLY A 264 65.00 -37.88 -2.21
C GLY A 264 64.93 -38.43 -3.64
N GLN A 265 63.92 -37.95 -4.38
CA GLN A 265 63.94 -37.61 -5.81
C GLN A 265 62.66 -36.84 -6.17
N PRO A 266 62.71 -35.84 -7.09
CA PRO A 266 61.55 -35.07 -7.49
C PRO A 266 60.90 -35.66 -8.75
N GLY A 267 59.56 -35.67 -8.79
CA GLY A 267 58.78 -35.76 -10.04
C GLY A 267 57.85 -36.96 -10.17
N SER A 268 56.55 -36.71 -10.01
CA SER A 268 55.50 -37.19 -10.92
C SER A 268 54.22 -36.41 -10.64
N ASP A 269 53.76 -35.68 -11.64
CA ASP A 269 52.51 -34.94 -11.65
C ASP A 269 51.32 -35.89 -11.40
N ASP A 270 50.64 -35.73 -10.26
CA ASP A 270 49.36 -36.38 -9.98
C ASP A 270 48.21 -35.54 -10.57
N PRO A 271 47.41 -36.05 -11.52
CA PRO A 271 46.34 -35.30 -12.18
C PRO A 271 45.12 -35.01 -11.28
N ALA A 272 45.09 -35.50 -10.03
CA ALA A 272 43.99 -35.29 -9.09
C ALA A 272 44.07 -33.94 -8.33
N VAL A 273 45.22 -33.27 -8.33
CA VAL A 273 45.39 -31.95 -7.70
C VAL A 273 44.92 -30.83 -8.63
N ALA A 274 45.05 -31.03 -9.95
CA ALA A 274 44.68 -30.03 -10.96
C ALA A 274 43.16 -29.80 -11.05
N GLU A 275 42.32 -30.82 -10.84
CA GLU A 275 40.85 -30.66 -10.86
C GLU A 275 40.33 -29.85 -9.65
N GLY A 276 40.98 -29.95 -8.49
CA GLY A 276 40.63 -29.15 -7.31
C GLY A 276 40.99 -27.68 -7.46
N ASP A 277 42.13 -27.38 -8.10
CA ASP A 277 42.58 -26.01 -8.36
C ASP A 277 41.68 -25.28 -9.38
N GLU A 278 41.15 -25.98 -10.39
CA GLU A 278 40.22 -25.40 -11.38
C GLU A 278 38.83 -25.09 -10.79
N GLU A 279 38.30 -25.96 -9.92
CA GLU A 279 37.01 -25.74 -9.26
C GLU A 279 37.08 -24.61 -8.22
N GLU A 280 38.20 -24.52 -7.49
CA GLU A 280 38.47 -23.42 -6.55
C GLU A 280 38.63 -22.08 -7.29
N GLN A 281 39.30 -22.06 -8.44
CA GLN A 281 39.41 -20.88 -9.30
C GLN A 281 38.06 -20.44 -9.88
N ARG A 282 37.21 -21.38 -10.32
CA ARG A 282 35.86 -21.05 -10.80
C ARG A 282 35.00 -20.43 -9.69
N ARG A 283 35.09 -20.96 -8.48
CA ARG A 283 34.42 -20.41 -7.29
C ARG A 283 34.89 -19.01 -6.92
N LEU A 284 36.19 -18.76 -7.00
CA LEU A 284 36.76 -17.44 -6.78
C LEU A 284 36.22 -16.43 -7.80
N GLN A 285 36.13 -16.81 -9.06
CA GLN A 285 35.55 -15.97 -10.11
C GLN A 285 34.06 -15.68 -9.87
N GLU A 286 33.27 -16.68 -9.46
CA GLU A 286 31.86 -16.51 -9.10
C GLU A 286 31.69 -15.59 -7.87
N TRP A 287 32.56 -15.71 -6.88
CA TRP A 287 32.58 -14.86 -5.69
C TRP A 287 32.96 -13.42 -6.00
N GLU A 288 34.01 -13.22 -6.80
CA GLU A 288 34.43 -11.90 -7.27
C GLU A 288 33.32 -11.25 -8.11
N ALA A 289 32.69 -12.02 -9.00
CA ALA A 289 31.56 -11.55 -9.80
C ALA A 289 30.38 -11.13 -8.92
N PHE A 290 30.04 -11.90 -7.89
CA PHE A 290 28.98 -11.55 -6.94
C PHE A 290 29.32 -10.28 -6.14
N HIS A 291 30.55 -10.18 -5.62
CA HIS A 291 31.00 -9.03 -4.82
C HIS A 291 31.21 -7.75 -5.64
N ALA A 292 31.42 -7.86 -6.95
CA ALA A 292 31.46 -6.73 -7.87
C ALA A 292 30.08 -6.07 -8.08
N LEU A 293 28.98 -6.77 -7.77
CA LEU A 293 27.62 -6.25 -7.95
C LEU A 293 27.23 -5.22 -6.87
N PRO A 294 26.39 -4.22 -7.21
CA PRO A 294 25.80 -3.30 -6.24
C PRO A 294 25.06 -4.03 -5.11
N ALA A 295 25.07 -3.44 -3.90
CA ALA A 295 24.34 -3.96 -2.74
C ALA A 295 22.86 -4.39 -2.99
N PRO A 296 22.03 -3.64 -3.76
CA PRO A 296 20.66 -4.07 -4.05
C PRO A 296 20.59 -5.34 -4.91
N GLU A 297 21.49 -5.51 -5.87
CA GLU A 297 21.53 -6.69 -6.74
C GLU A 297 22.01 -7.93 -5.97
N ARG A 298 23.03 -7.76 -5.13
CA ARG A 298 23.48 -8.81 -4.21
C ARG A 298 22.36 -9.25 -3.28
N LEU A 299 21.63 -8.30 -2.70
CA LEU A 299 20.46 -8.60 -1.85
C LEU A 299 19.39 -9.36 -2.64
N ALA A 300 19.10 -8.95 -3.88
CA ALA A 300 18.12 -9.64 -4.72
C ALA A 300 18.51 -11.11 -4.99
N GLN A 301 19.79 -11.37 -5.30
CA GLN A 301 20.28 -12.74 -5.52
C GLN A 301 20.23 -13.60 -4.25
N VAL A 302 20.64 -13.06 -3.09
CA VAL A 302 20.55 -13.79 -1.81
C VAL A 302 19.09 -14.07 -1.44
N LEU A 303 18.18 -13.11 -1.66
CA LEU A 303 16.75 -13.31 -1.43
C LEU A 303 16.13 -14.32 -2.41
N ALA A 304 16.57 -14.34 -3.67
CA ALA A 304 16.13 -15.35 -4.65
C ALA A 304 16.58 -16.75 -4.21
N TYR A 305 17.85 -16.91 -3.84
CA TYR A 305 18.38 -18.17 -3.32
C TYR A 305 17.62 -18.65 -2.07
N LEU A 306 17.40 -17.76 -1.09
CA LEU A 306 16.62 -18.07 0.11
C LEU A 306 15.20 -18.53 -0.22
N ARG A 307 14.57 -17.99 -1.27
CA ARG A 307 13.22 -18.38 -1.70
C ARG A 307 13.22 -19.70 -2.50
N GLU A 308 14.22 -19.92 -3.32
CA GLU A 308 14.27 -21.10 -4.20
C GLU A 308 14.74 -22.34 -3.44
N GLN A 309 15.82 -22.24 -2.67
CA GLN A 309 16.43 -23.38 -1.98
C GLN A 309 15.81 -23.63 -0.62
N HIS A 310 15.51 -22.56 0.14
CA HIS A 310 15.01 -22.67 1.52
C HIS A 310 13.55 -22.27 1.69
N CYS A 311 12.90 -21.79 0.61
CA CYS A 311 11.55 -21.22 0.63
C CYS A 311 11.31 -20.28 1.83
N TYR A 312 12.34 -19.48 2.10
CA TYR A 312 12.42 -18.57 3.23
C TYR A 312 12.29 -17.12 2.76
N CYS A 313 11.43 -16.35 3.43
CA CYS A 313 11.31 -14.92 3.19
C CYS A 313 11.87 -14.12 4.37
N LEU A 314 12.93 -13.36 4.11
CA LEU A 314 13.60 -12.51 5.10
C LEU A 314 12.67 -11.48 5.76
N PHE A 315 11.65 -11.02 5.04
CA PHE A 315 10.77 -9.94 5.51
C PHE A 315 9.65 -10.43 6.44
N CYS A 316 9.16 -11.65 6.26
CA CYS A 316 8.12 -12.23 7.12
C CYS A 316 8.63 -13.33 8.06
N GLY A 317 9.89 -13.77 7.92
CA GLY A 317 10.49 -14.81 8.76
C GLY A 317 9.91 -16.22 8.55
N CYS A 318 9.07 -16.42 7.53
CA CYS A 318 8.46 -17.72 7.26
C CYS A 318 9.42 -18.56 6.42
N SER A 319 9.82 -19.73 6.95
CA SER A 319 10.25 -20.87 6.14
C SER A 319 8.97 -21.62 5.76
N SER A 320 8.48 -21.39 4.54
CA SER A 320 7.37 -22.19 4.03
C SER A 320 7.98 -23.34 3.27
N THR A 321 7.87 -24.58 3.76
CA THR A 321 7.96 -25.75 2.87
C THR A 321 7.18 -25.44 1.59
N ARG A 322 7.77 -25.68 0.41
CA ARG A 322 7.14 -25.39 -0.89
C ARG A 322 5.71 -25.92 -0.86
N ARG A 323 4.75 -25.00 -0.69
CA ARG A 323 3.35 -25.36 -0.47
C ARG A 323 2.77 -25.63 -1.83
N GLU A 324 2.67 -26.89 -2.20
CA GLU A 324 1.99 -27.31 -3.42
C GLU A 324 0.50 -27.47 -3.10
N PRO A 325 -0.36 -26.53 -3.54
CA PRO A 325 -1.79 -26.61 -3.27
C PRO A 325 -2.35 -27.86 -3.94
N GLN A 326 -3.15 -28.61 -3.20
CA GLN A 326 -3.82 -29.81 -3.72
C GLN A 326 -5.32 -29.63 -3.59
N VAL A 327 -6.05 -29.95 -4.66
CA VAL A 327 -7.51 -29.91 -4.70
C VAL A 327 -8.03 -31.34 -4.81
N GLU A 328 -8.88 -31.73 -3.87
CA GLU A 328 -9.56 -33.02 -3.86
C GLU A 328 -11.06 -32.80 -4.03
N LEU A 329 -11.59 -33.14 -5.19
CA LEU A 329 -13.03 -33.08 -5.45
C LEU A 329 -13.73 -34.20 -4.69
N ARG A 330 -14.79 -33.87 -3.95
CA ARG A 330 -15.57 -34.86 -3.18
C ARG A 330 -16.94 -35.10 -3.77
N LYS A 331 -17.66 -34.02 -4.03
CA LYS A 331 -19.04 -34.07 -4.51
C LYS A 331 -19.21 -33.07 -5.63
N LEU A 332 -19.79 -33.52 -6.74
CA LEU A 332 -20.16 -32.69 -7.87
C LEU A 332 -21.58 -33.08 -8.30
N GLU A 333 -22.49 -32.13 -8.21
CA GLU A 333 -23.87 -32.19 -8.68
C GLU A 333 -24.12 -31.00 -9.60
N GLU A 334 -25.31 -30.92 -10.22
CA GLU A 334 -25.63 -29.87 -11.21
C GLU A 334 -25.46 -28.44 -10.69
N ASP A 335 -25.90 -28.18 -9.44
CA ASP A 335 -25.83 -26.85 -8.81
C ASP A 335 -24.96 -26.83 -7.54
N TYR A 336 -24.25 -27.93 -7.23
CA TYR A 336 -23.50 -28.06 -5.98
C TYR A 336 -22.12 -28.70 -6.18
N CYS A 337 -21.09 -28.09 -5.59
CA CYS A 337 -19.74 -28.65 -5.55
C CYS A 337 -19.14 -28.56 -4.14
N GLU A 338 -18.57 -29.69 -3.68
CA GLU A 338 -17.76 -29.76 -2.47
C GLU A 338 -16.37 -30.29 -2.81
N PHE A 339 -15.33 -29.53 -2.45
CA PHE A 339 -13.94 -29.90 -2.64
C PHE A 339 -13.07 -29.49 -1.45
N VAL A 340 -11.94 -30.18 -1.27
CA VAL A 340 -10.97 -29.88 -0.20
C VAL A 340 -9.72 -29.27 -0.81
N LEU A 341 -9.33 -28.11 -0.31
CA LEU A 341 -8.11 -27.40 -0.67
C LEU A 341 -7.07 -27.60 0.43
N LYS A 342 -5.99 -28.33 0.13
CA LYS A 342 -4.90 -28.68 1.05
C LYS A 342 -3.63 -27.87 0.73
N ASN A 343 -2.73 -27.81 1.71
CA ASN A 343 -1.41 -27.16 1.62
C ASN A 343 -1.49 -25.69 1.19
N THR A 344 -2.53 -24.97 1.62
CA THR A 344 -2.66 -23.54 1.29
C THR A 344 -2.82 -22.72 2.56
N ASP A 345 -2.69 -21.41 2.46
CA ASP A 345 -3.03 -20.49 3.54
C ASP A 345 -4.45 -19.91 3.37
N VAL A 346 -4.92 -19.28 4.44
CA VAL A 346 -6.24 -18.65 4.54
C VAL A 346 -6.40 -17.52 3.53
N SER A 347 -5.33 -16.80 3.19
CA SER A 347 -5.41 -15.67 2.26
C SER A 347 -5.72 -16.16 0.85
N MET A 348 -5.11 -17.26 0.42
CA MET A 348 -5.40 -17.92 -0.85
C MET A 348 -6.82 -18.49 -0.88
N ALA A 349 -7.24 -19.21 0.16
CA ALA A 349 -8.61 -19.74 0.25
C ALA A 349 -9.66 -18.60 0.20
N ASN A 350 -9.45 -17.52 0.95
CA ASN A 350 -10.35 -16.38 0.95
C ASN A 350 -10.29 -15.58 -0.36
N ALA A 351 -9.15 -15.51 -1.03
CA ALA A 351 -9.04 -14.92 -2.36
C ALA A 351 -9.90 -15.71 -3.36
N LEU A 352 -9.76 -17.03 -3.42
CA LEU A 352 -10.56 -17.89 -4.29
C LEU A 352 -12.07 -17.72 -4.00
N ARG A 353 -12.47 -17.77 -2.73
CA ARG A 353 -13.86 -17.53 -2.31
C ARG A 353 -14.40 -16.17 -2.81
N ARG A 354 -13.60 -15.10 -2.69
CA ARG A 354 -14.01 -13.75 -3.12
C ARG A 354 -14.14 -13.64 -4.63
N ILE A 355 -13.25 -14.27 -5.38
CA ILE A 355 -13.28 -14.27 -6.85
C ILE A 355 -14.52 -15.02 -7.34
N ILE A 356 -14.78 -16.22 -6.79
CA ILE A 356 -15.99 -17.02 -7.09
C ILE A 356 -17.27 -16.18 -6.89
N LEU A 357 -17.33 -15.41 -5.80
CA LEU A 357 -18.51 -14.61 -5.48
C LEU A 357 -18.68 -13.38 -6.38
N VAL A 358 -17.59 -12.69 -6.71
CA VAL A 358 -17.66 -11.28 -7.14
C VAL A 358 -17.12 -11.06 -8.55
N GLU A 359 -16.19 -11.87 -9.02
CA GLU A 359 -15.42 -11.57 -10.24
C GLU A 359 -15.61 -12.58 -11.37
N VAL A 360 -16.22 -13.73 -11.10
CA VAL A 360 -16.67 -14.62 -12.17
C VAL A 360 -17.82 -13.91 -12.92
N PRO A 361 -17.67 -13.67 -14.22
CA PRO A 361 -18.67 -12.92 -14.99
C PRO A 361 -19.90 -13.77 -15.29
N THR A 362 -21.07 -13.14 -15.36
CA THR A 362 -22.32 -13.75 -15.82
C THR A 362 -23.13 -12.78 -16.68
N ILE A 363 -24.22 -13.25 -17.27
CA ILE A 363 -25.14 -12.46 -18.09
C ILE A 363 -26.42 -12.21 -17.27
N ALA A 364 -26.85 -10.95 -17.16
CA ALA A 364 -28.08 -10.58 -16.46
C ALA A 364 -28.78 -9.40 -17.14
N ILE A 365 -30.10 -9.28 -16.94
CA ILE A 365 -30.88 -8.16 -17.47
C ILE A 365 -30.42 -6.86 -16.80
N GLU A 366 -30.10 -5.86 -17.60
CA GLU A 366 -29.64 -4.56 -17.14
C GLU A 366 -30.59 -3.42 -17.52
N LEU A 367 -30.99 -3.37 -18.78
CA LEU A 367 -31.92 -2.35 -19.26
C LEU A 367 -33.29 -2.97 -19.47
N VAL A 368 -34.35 -2.29 -19.01
CA VAL A 368 -35.74 -2.66 -19.27
C VAL A 368 -36.48 -1.43 -19.76
N GLU A 369 -37.01 -1.53 -20.98
CA GLU A 369 -37.81 -0.52 -21.64
C GLU A 369 -39.29 -0.92 -21.58
N PHE A 370 -40.10 -0.15 -20.85
CA PHE A 370 -41.53 -0.40 -20.77
C PHE A 370 -42.26 0.34 -21.90
N GLU A 371 -42.99 -0.41 -22.73
CA GLU A 371 -43.91 0.17 -23.72
C GLU A 371 -45.28 0.43 -23.07
N ALA A 372 -45.76 -0.50 -22.25
CA ALA A 372 -47.01 -0.38 -21.49
C ALA A 372 -46.93 -1.17 -20.18
N ASN A 373 -47.20 -0.52 -19.05
CA ASN A 373 -47.41 -1.19 -17.77
C ASN A 373 -48.68 -0.64 -17.11
N THR A 374 -49.72 -1.47 -17.05
CA THR A 374 -50.96 -1.17 -16.31
C THR A 374 -51.16 -2.15 -15.15
N THR A 375 -50.10 -2.85 -14.76
CA THR A 375 -50.10 -3.78 -13.63
C THR A 375 -50.11 -3.01 -12.30
N VAL A 376 -50.22 -3.75 -11.20
CA VAL A 376 -50.19 -3.18 -9.84
C VAL A 376 -48.76 -2.83 -9.41
N LEU A 377 -47.75 -3.43 -10.04
CA LEU A 377 -46.34 -3.17 -9.71
C LEU A 377 -45.82 -2.04 -10.58
N ASN A 378 -45.14 -1.08 -9.94
CA ASN A 378 -44.47 -0.02 -10.64
C ASN A 378 -43.30 -0.55 -11.48
N ASP A 379 -42.92 0.21 -12.49
CA ASP A 379 -41.88 -0.13 -13.47
C ASP A 379 -40.55 -0.47 -12.78
N GLU A 380 -40.14 0.30 -11.77
CA GLU A 380 -38.87 0.11 -11.07
C GLU A 380 -38.80 -1.23 -10.32
N PHE A 381 -39.91 -1.67 -9.74
CA PHE A 381 -39.96 -2.95 -9.02
C PHE A 381 -39.95 -4.12 -10.01
N LEU A 382 -40.63 -3.99 -11.15
CA LEU A 382 -40.60 -5.00 -12.21
C LEU A 382 -39.22 -5.11 -12.84
N ALA A 383 -38.59 -3.97 -13.16
CA ALA A 383 -37.23 -3.92 -13.69
C ALA A 383 -36.23 -4.58 -12.73
N HIS A 384 -36.32 -4.26 -11.43
CA HIS A 384 -35.48 -4.88 -10.41
C HIS A 384 -35.68 -6.40 -10.33
N ARG A 385 -36.93 -6.88 -10.39
CA ARG A 385 -37.22 -8.33 -10.39
C ARG A 385 -36.69 -9.03 -11.64
N LEU A 386 -36.86 -8.43 -12.81
CA LEU A 386 -36.32 -8.93 -14.07
C LEU A 386 -34.79 -9.01 -14.03
N GLY A 387 -34.14 -8.00 -13.47
CA GLY A 387 -32.68 -7.99 -13.28
C GLY A 387 -32.15 -9.14 -12.41
N LEU A 388 -32.96 -9.67 -11.50
CA LEU A 388 -32.60 -10.78 -10.61
C LEU A 388 -32.99 -12.17 -11.15
N VAL A 389 -33.57 -12.26 -12.36
CA VAL A 389 -33.83 -13.56 -12.99
C VAL A 389 -32.49 -14.14 -13.47
N PRO A 390 -32.05 -15.30 -12.97
CA PRO A 390 -30.83 -15.94 -13.42
C PRO A 390 -30.99 -16.41 -14.87
N LEU A 391 -30.06 -16.00 -15.75
CA LEU A 391 -29.99 -16.42 -17.15
C LEU A 391 -28.83 -17.39 -17.33
N LEU A 392 -29.04 -18.48 -18.09
CA LEU A 392 -27.98 -19.41 -18.44
C LEU A 392 -26.86 -18.67 -19.18
N SER A 393 -25.64 -18.72 -18.64
CA SER A 393 -24.51 -17.89 -19.09
C SER A 393 -23.37 -18.70 -19.69
N ALA A 394 -23.67 -19.84 -20.32
CA ALA A 394 -22.64 -20.76 -20.85
C ALA A 394 -21.65 -20.10 -21.84
N ARG A 395 -22.09 -19.07 -22.58
CA ARG A 395 -21.25 -18.30 -23.52
C ARG A 395 -20.77 -16.95 -22.99
N VAL A 396 -20.68 -16.78 -21.66
CA VAL A 396 -20.23 -15.51 -21.07
C VAL A 396 -18.83 -15.09 -21.51
N HIS A 397 -17.98 -16.05 -21.87
CA HIS A 397 -16.62 -15.77 -22.37
C HIS A 397 -16.60 -15.20 -23.79
N ASP A 398 -17.60 -15.53 -24.61
CA ASP A 398 -17.73 -15.02 -25.99
C ASP A 398 -18.31 -13.60 -26.01
N MET A 399 -19.08 -13.25 -24.98
CA MET A 399 -19.68 -11.94 -24.82
C MET A 399 -18.64 -10.94 -24.31
N LYS A 400 -18.57 -9.76 -24.92
CA LYS A 400 -17.75 -8.66 -24.39
C LYS A 400 -18.52 -7.84 -23.36
N SER A 401 -17.78 -7.26 -22.42
CA SER A 401 -18.35 -6.28 -21.50
C SER A 401 -18.33 -4.89 -22.13
N ILE A 402 -19.23 -4.00 -21.69
CA ILE A 402 -19.28 -2.59 -22.14
C ILE A 402 -18.01 -1.79 -21.80
N TYR A 403 -17.13 -2.33 -20.95
CA TYR A 403 -15.86 -1.73 -20.57
C TYR A 403 -14.67 -2.22 -21.40
N GLU A 404 -14.86 -3.28 -22.19
CA GLU A 404 -13.84 -3.84 -23.06
C GLU A 404 -13.88 -3.12 -24.42
N ASP A 405 -12.72 -2.96 -25.07
CA ASP A 405 -12.67 -2.40 -26.41
C ASP A 405 -13.43 -3.33 -27.37
N ALA A 406 -14.51 -2.80 -27.95
CA ALA A 406 -15.42 -3.53 -28.81
C ALA A 406 -15.61 -2.83 -30.15
N ASP A 407 -15.63 -3.62 -31.21
CA ASP A 407 -15.99 -3.26 -32.57
C ASP A 407 -17.50 -3.45 -32.77
N ASP A 408 -18.06 -2.88 -33.85
CA ASP A 408 -19.51 -2.92 -34.13
C ASP A 408 -20.08 -4.34 -34.30
N ASP A 409 -19.23 -5.34 -34.62
CA ASP A 409 -19.61 -6.74 -34.83
C ASP A 409 -19.53 -7.59 -33.54
N ASP A 410 -19.14 -7.01 -32.41
CA ASP A 410 -18.97 -7.75 -31.16
C ASP A 410 -20.29 -8.10 -30.46
N PHE A 411 -20.31 -9.29 -29.87
CA PHE A 411 -21.46 -9.79 -29.11
C PHE A 411 -21.54 -9.10 -27.72
N LEU A 412 -22.41 -8.11 -27.61
CA LEU A 412 -22.52 -7.22 -26.43
C LEU A 412 -23.87 -7.27 -25.72
N ASP A 413 -24.96 -7.50 -26.44
CA ASP A 413 -26.33 -7.38 -25.94
C ASP A 413 -27.17 -8.60 -26.33
N VAL A 414 -28.03 -9.07 -25.41
CA VAL A 414 -29.04 -10.11 -25.67
C VAL A 414 -30.42 -9.54 -25.39
N HIS A 415 -31.33 -9.67 -26.35
CA HIS A 415 -32.64 -9.02 -26.26
C HIS A 415 -33.76 -9.98 -25.86
N PHE A 416 -34.59 -9.56 -24.91
CA PHE A 416 -35.80 -10.26 -24.49
C PHE A 416 -37.02 -9.36 -24.69
N ALA A 417 -38.16 -9.96 -24.98
CA ALA A 417 -39.45 -9.26 -25.04
C ALA A 417 -40.49 -9.94 -24.16
N LEU A 418 -41.41 -9.15 -23.61
CA LEU A 418 -42.56 -9.66 -22.88
C LEU A 418 -43.78 -8.88 -23.32
N ASP A 419 -44.80 -9.59 -23.81
CA ASP A 419 -46.07 -9.02 -24.24
C ASP A 419 -47.21 -9.90 -23.75
N VAL A 420 -47.82 -9.50 -22.63
CA VAL A 420 -48.89 -10.24 -21.97
C VAL A 420 -50.06 -9.31 -21.66
N ARG A 421 -51.25 -9.71 -22.09
CA ARG A 421 -52.51 -9.02 -21.76
C ARG A 421 -53.50 -9.98 -21.12
N CYS A 422 -54.03 -9.60 -19.96
CA CYS A 422 -55.02 -10.41 -19.24
C CYS A 422 -56.44 -10.07 -19.71
N THR A 423 -57.04 -10.97 -20.49
CA THR A 423 -58.43 -10.83 -21.00
C THR A 423 -59.44 -11.68 -20.21
N SER A 424 -58.97 -12.72 -19.52
CA SER A 424 -59.79 -13.59 -18.66
C SER A 424 -60.14 -12.92 -17.33
N ASP A 425 -61.25 -13.33 -16.72
CA ASP A 425 -61.62 -12.89 -15.35
C ASP A 425 -60.70 -13.50 -14.27
N ASP A 426 -59.99 -14.59 -14.58
CA ASP A 426 -59.03 -15.25 -13.70
C ASP A 426 -57.70 -14.47 -13.55
N THR A 427 -56.98 -14.74 -12.46
CA THR A 427 -55.63 -14.16 -12.26
C THR A 427 -54.62 -14.87 -13.14
N ILE A 428 -53.93 -14.13 -13.99
CA ILE A 428 -52.79 -14.66 -14.74
C ILE A 428 -51.51 -14.40 -13.94
N SER A 429 -50.67 -15.41 -13.80
CA SER A 429 -49.34 -15.28 -13.20
C SER A 429 -48.33 -15.18 -14.32
N VAL A 430 -47.72 -14.01 -14.49
CA VAL A 430 -46.64 -13.79 -15.46
C VAL A 430 -45.32 -14.20 -14.81
N THR A 431 -44.56 -15.03 -15.51
CA THR A 431 -43.35 -15.68 -15.04
C THR A 431 -42.19 -15.43 -16.01
N SER A 432 -40.98 -15.79 -15.59
CA SER A 432 -39.77 -15.76 -16.45
C SER A 432 -39.90 -16.62 -17.72
N LYS A 433 -40.79 -17.61 -17.76
CA LYS A 433 -41.04 -18.41 -18.97
C LYS A 433 -41.83 -17.67 -20.04
N ASP A 434 -42.56 -16.62 -19.66
CA ASP A 434 -43.29 -15.78 -20.61
C ASP A 434 -42.35 -14.82 -21.36
N LEU A 435 -41.08 -14.74 -20.97
CA LEU A 435 -40.06 -14.02 -21.72
C LEU A 435 -39.83 -14.70 -23.08
N GLN A 436 -39.98 -13.91 -24.13
CA GLN A 436 -39.63 -14.29 -25.49
C GLN A 436 -38.11 -14.16 -25.63
N LEU A 437 -37.48 -15.27 -26.02
CA LEU A 437 -36.03 -15.36 -26.18
C LEU A 437 -35.57 -14.66 -27.46
N ASP A 438 -34.30 -14.27 -27.46
CA ASP A 438 -33.62 -13.76 -28.65
C ASP A 438 -33.47 -14.87 -29.71
N PRO A 439 -33.96 -14.69 -30.94
CA PRO A 439 -33.76 -15.65 -32.02
C PRO A 439 -32.28 -15.88 -32.39
N GLN A 440 -31.40 -14.90 -32.15
CA GLN A 440 -29.97 -15.02 -32.45
C GLN A 440 -29.22 -15.80 -31.35
N HIS A 441 -29.71 -15.75 -30.12
CA HIS A 441 -29.07 -16.33 -28.94
C HIS A 441 -30.05 -17.17 -28.10
N PRO A 442 -30.65 -18.24 -28.67
CA PRO A 442 -31.69 -19.02 -27.99
C PRO A 442 -31.16 -19.84 -26.79
N ASP A 443 -29.85 -20.05 -26.71
CA ASP A 443 -29.15 -20.71 -25.62
C ASP A 443 -29.07 -19.87 -24.34
N ILE A 444 -29.25 -18.54 -24.44
CA ILE A 444 -29.28 -17.64 -23.29
C ILE A 444 -30.73 -17.43 -22.89
N HIS A 445 -31.17 -18.19 -21.90
CA HIS A 445 -32.55 -18.19 -21.42
C HIS A 445 -32.59 -18.28 -19.89
N PRO A 446 -33.72 -17.94 -19.24
CA PRO A 446 -33.88 -18.16 -17.81
C PRO A 446 -33.57 -19.59 -17.38
N VAL A 447 -32.97 -19.78 -16.20
CA VAL A 447 -32.73 -21.12 -15.65
C VAL A 447 -34.06 -21.88 -15.55
N GLY A 448 -34.08 -23.14 -15.99
CA GLY A 448 -35.30 -23.97 -15.99
C GLY A 448 -36.32 -23.69 -17.11
N TYR A 449 -36.00 -22.81 -18.08
CA TYR A 449 -36.92 -22.41 -19.16
C TYR A 449 -37.52 -23.60 -19.92
N HIS A 450 -36.67 -24.54 -20.36
CA HIS A 450 -37.07 -25.73 -21.13
C HIS A 450 -37.60 -26.89 -20.28
N ASN A 451 -37.50 -26.83 -18.95
CA ASN A 451 -37.96 -27.91 -18.09
C ASN A 451 -39.50 -27.85 -17.93
N PRO A 452 -40.28 -28.84 -18.39
CA PRO A 452 -41.73 -28.81 -18.32
C PRO A 452 -42.29 -28.82 -16.89
N ASP A 453 -41.54 -29.35 -15.92
CA ASP A 453 -41.96 -29.43 -14.51
C ASP A 453 -41.72 -28.10 -13.76
N ASP A 454 -40.87 -27.23 -14.30
CA ASP A 454 -40.60 -25.91 -13.75
C ASP A 454 -41.72 -24.93 -14.13
N LYS A 455 -42.23 -24.17 -13.17
CA LYS A 455 -43.27 -23.15 -13.40
C LYS A 455 -42.68 -21.79 -13.76
N GLY A 456 -41.36 -21.64 -13.67
CA GLY A 456 -40.65 -20.37 -13.81
C GLY A 456 -40.80 -19.46 -12.59
N ILE A 457 -39.88 -18.51 -12.49
CA ILE A 457 -39.90 -17.46 -11.46
C ILE A 457 -41.07 -16.51 -11.72
N LEU A 458 -41.95 -16.31 -10.73
CA LEU A 458 -43.04 -15.36 -10.79
C LEU A 458 -42.51 -13.92 -10.86
N LEU A 459 -43.00 -13.13 -11.82
CA LEU A 459 -42.69 -11.71 -11.98
C LEU A 459 -43.82 -10.84 -11.43
N VAL A 460 -45.04 -11.05 -11.92
CA VAL A 460 -46.22 -10.28 -11.50
C VAL A 460 -47.50 -11.09 -11.68
N LYS A 461 -48.52 -10.78 -10.88
CA LYS A 461 -49.87 -11.32 -11.06
C LYS A 461 -50.78 -10.23 -11.64
N MET A 462 -51.54 -10.58 -12.66
CA MET A 462 -52.36 -9.66 -13.41
C MET A 462 -53.84 -10.06 -13.36
N ARG A 463 -54.71 -9.06 -13.35
CA ARG A 463 -56.18 -9.20 -13.44
C ARG A 463 -56.69 -8.70 -14.79
N ARG A 464 -57.95 -9.01 -15.10
CA ARG A 464 -58.60 -8.61 -16.35
C ARG A 464 -58.41 -7.13 -16.66
N GLY A 465 -58.03 -6.84 -17.90
CA GLY A 465 -57.82 -5.48 -18.41
C GLY A 465 -56.42 -4.93 -18.18
N GLN A 466 -55.56 -5.64 -17.44
CA GLN A 466 -54.15 -5.26 -17.30
C GLN A 466 -53.31 -5.83 -18.45
N GLU A 467 -52.32 -5.05 -18.86
CA GLU A 467 -51.32 -5.38 -19.85
C GLU A 467 -49.91 -5.02 -19.36
N LEU A 468 -48.95 -5.84 -19.78
CA LEU A 468 -47.53 -5.66 -19.56
C LEU A 468 -46.81 -5.91 -20.88
N LYS A 469 -46.20 -4.85 -21.41
CA LYS A 469 -45.41 -4.89 -22.63
C LYS A 469 -44.08 -4.19 -22.39
N LEU A 470 -42.98 -4.94 -22.54
CA LEU A 470 -41.63 -4.44 -22.31
C LEU A 470 -40.60 -5.15 -23.19
N ARG A 471 -39.45 -4.51 -23.32
CA ARG A 471 -38.21 -5.06 -23.88
C ARG A 471 -37.15 -5.03 -22.80
N ALA A 472 -36.32 -6.06 -22.74
CA ALA A 472 -35.23 -6.15 -21.79
C ALA A 472 -33.93 -6.47 -22.54
N VAL A 473 -32.82 -5.90 -22.08
CA VAL A 473 -31.49 -6.13 -22.63
C VAL A 473 -30.62 -6.70 -21.53
N ALA A 474 -30.03 -7.86 -21.79
CA ALA A 474 -29.09 -8.52 -20.90
C ALA A 474 -27.65 -8.31 -21.36
N ARG A 475 -26.76 -8.12 -20.37
CA ARG A 475 -25.35 -7.76 -20.56
C ARG A 475 -24.45 -8.59 -19.66
N LYS A 476 -23.20 -8.76 -20.11
CA LYS A 476 -22.12 -9.35 -19.31
C LYS A 476 -21.68 -8.36 -18.22
N GLY A 477 -21.65 -8.84 -16.99
CA GLY A 477 -21.16 -8.08 -15.85
C GLY A 477 -20.58 -8.98 -14.76
N THR A 478 -20.10 -8.36 -13.69
CA THR A 478 -19.52 -9.06 -12.54
C THR A 478 -20.29 -8.76 -11.25
N GLY A 479 -20.22 -9.67 -10.29
CA GLY A 479 -20.80 -9.47 -8.96
C GLY A 479 -20.25 -8.24 -8.21
N LYS A 480 -19.10 -7.70 -8.65
CA LYS A 480 -18.52 -6.46 -8.13
C LYS A 480 -19.41 -5.25 -8.41
N ASP A 481 -20.04 -5.23 -9.57
CA ASP A 481 -20.85 -4.12 -10.03
C ASP A 481 -22.25 -4.21 -9.43
N HIS A 482 -22.84 -5.42 -9.45
CA HIS A 482 -24.12 -5.68 -8.81
C HIS A 482 -24.29 -7.17 -8.47
N ALA A 483 -24.98 -7.46 -7.35
CA ALA A 483 -25.21 -8.83 -6.87
C ALA A 483 -26.00 -9.72 -7.84
N LYS A 484 -26.66 -9.14 -8.85
CA LYS A 484 -27.42 -9.88 -9.88
C LYS A 484 -26.52 -10.72 -10.79
N TRP A 485 -25.24 -10.35 -10.89
CA TRP A 485 -24.24 -11.07 -11.67
C TRP A 485 -23.45 -12.09 -10.84
N MET A 486 -23.85 -12.35 -9.59
CA MET A 486 -23.20 -13.39 -8.79
C MET A 486 -23.63 -14.78 -9.31
N PRO A 487 -22.68 -15.65 -9.72
CA PRO A 487 -22.99 -16.97 -10.26
C PRO A 487 -23.37 -18.00 -9.19
N VAL A 488 -23.11 -17.69 -7.92
CA VAL A 488 -23.32 -18.59 -6.78
C VAL A 488 -24.34 -18.01 -5.82
N ALA A 489 -25.18 -18.89 -5.27
CA ALA A 489 -26.07 -18.55 -4.16
C ALA A 489 -25.27 -18.41 -2.87
N THR A 490 -24.32 -19.34 -2.63
CA THR A 490 -23.40 -19.26 -1.51
C THR A 490 -22.07 -19.94 -1.84
N CYS A 491 -20.99 -19.37 -1.32
CA CYS A 491 -19.66 -19.97 -1.38
C CYS A 491 -19.00 -19.77 -0.02
N VAL A 492 -18.83 -20.87 0.71
CA VAL A 492 -18.25 -20.87 2.06
C VAL A 492 -17.13 -21.89 2.13
N PHE A 493 -16.17 -21.63 3.00
CA PHE A 493 -15.18 -22.62 3.37
C PHE A 493 -15.10 -22.76 4.89
N GLN A 494 -14.72 -23.96 5.34
CA GLN A 494 -14.46 -24.26 6.74
C GLN A 494 -13.08 -24.90 6.89
N TYR A 495 -12.39 -24.63 8.00
CA TYR A 495 -11.16 -25.35 8.33
C TYR A 495 -11.46 -26.81 8.63
N MET A 496 -10.57 -27.70 8.22
CA MET A 496 -10.64 -29.09 8.64
C MET A 496 -10.39 -29.19 10.16
N PRO A 497 -11.33 -29.74 10.94
CA PRO A 497 -11.14 -29.91 12.37
C PRO A 497 -10.16 -31.04 12.66
N GLU A 498 -9.17 -30.76 13.49
CA GLU A 498 -8.26 -31.71 14.10
C GLU A 498 -8.76 -32.01 15.52
N ILE A 499 -9.32 -33.20 15.72
CA ILE A 499 -9.93 -33.62 16.97
C ILE A 499 -9.03 -34.66 17.62
N THR A 500 -8.48 -34.31 18.79
CA THR A 500 -7.66 -35.21 19.60
C THR A 500 -8.36 -35.51 20.91
N ILE A 501 -8.67 -36.79 21.14
CA ILE A 501 -9.30 -37.26 22.37
C ILE A 501 -8.21 -37.76 23.31
N ASN A 502 -8.23 -37.31 24.57
CA ASN A 502 -7.34 -37.84 25.59
C ASN A 502 -7.91 -39.15 26.15
N HIS A 503 -7.46 -40.28 25.58
CA HIS A 503 -7.93 -41.61 25.97
C HIS A 503 -7.71 -41.92 27.46
N GLY A 504 -6.65 -41.41 28.09
CA GLY A 504 -6.39 -41.62 29.52
C GLY A 504 -7.43 -40.97 30.43
N LEU A 505 -7.98 -39.82 30.05
CA LEU A 505 -9.09 -39.17 30.76
C LEU A 505 -10.44 -39.80 30.38
N MET A 506 -10.62 -40.18 29.11
CA MET A 506 -11.85 -40.80 28.61
C MET A 506 -12.12 -42.17 29.25
N ASP A 507 -11.09 -42.95 29.55
CA ASP A 507 -11.22 -44.24 30.22
C ASP A 507 -11.65 -44.11 31.69
N THR A 508 -11.52 -42.93 32.30
CA THR A 508 -12.01 -42.68 33.66
C THR A 508 -13.52 -42.43 33.74
N LEU A 509 -14.18 -42.22 32.60
CA LEU A 509 -15.61 -41.98 32.51
C LEU A 509 -16.38 -43.31 32.41
N THR A 510 -17.56 -43.33 33.03
CA THR A 510 -18.53 -44.43 32.84
C THR A 510 -19.12 -44.39 31.43
N ASP A 511 -19.68 -45.51 30.98
CA ASP A 511 -20.28 -45.57 29.64
C ASP A 511 -21.50 -44.63 29.49
N GLU A 512 -22.27 -44.44 30.57
CA GLU A 512 -23.38 -43.48 30.61
C GLU A 512 -22.87 -42.04 30.41
N GLN A 513 -21.78 -41.68 31.09
CA GLN A 513 -21.13 -40.37 30.91
C GLN A 513 -20.56 -40.21 29.49
N LYS A 514 -20.00 -41.26 28.90
CA LYS A 514 -19.53 -41.22 27.50
C LYS A 514 -20.68 -41.02 26.52
N GLU A 515 -21.83 -41.67 26.74
CA GLU A 515 -23.03 -41.46 25.92
C GLU A 515 -23.58 -40.04 26.07
N GLU A 516 -23.64 -39.51 27.30
CA GLU A 516 -24.06 -38.12 27.56
C GLU A 516 -23.13 -37.10 26.91
N TRP A 517 -21.81 -37.34 26.96
CA TRP A 517 -20.81 -36.50 26.30
C TRP A 517 -20.94 -36.54 24.77
N CYS A 518 -21.15 -37.72 24.19
CA CYS A 518 -21.41 -37.83 22.74
C CYS A 518 -22.72 -37.16 22.34
N ALA A 519 -23.74 -37.20 23.21
CA ALA A 519 -25.04 -36.60 22.97
C ALA A 519 -25.03 -35.06 23.05
N ALA A 520 -24.00 -34.47 23.67
CA ALA A 520 -23.79 -33.02 23.68
C ALA A 520 -23.51 -32.46 22.28
N ASP A 521 -23.00 -33.28 21.35
CA ASP A 521 -22.81 -32.87 19.95
C ASP A 521 -24.09 -33.10 19.11
N PRO A 522 -24.75 -32.02 18.61
CA PRO A 522 -25.96 -32.13 17.82
C PRO A 522 -25.80 -32.91 16.52
N ARG A 523 -24.59 -32.88 15.93
CA ARG A 523 -24.28 -33.47 14.61
C ARG A 523 -23.70 -34.87 14.71
N LYS A 524 -23.53 -35.41 15.92
CA LYS A 524 -23.07 -36.78 16.19
C LYS A 524 -21.72 -37.10 15.53
N THR A 525 -20.78 -36.16 15.61
CA THR A 525 -19.36 -36.30 15.21
C THR A 525 -18.70 -37.42 16.03
N PHE A 526 -19.12 -37.59 17.28
CA PHE A 526 -18.62 -38.59 18.22
C PHE A 526 -19.60 -39.77 18.35
N LYS A 527 -19.07 -40.99 18.40
CA LYS A 527 -19.86 -42.20 18.62
C LYS A 527 -19.18 -43.11 19.63
N LEU A 528 -19.95 -43.56 20.63
CA LEU A 528 -19.51 -44.61 21.54
C LEU A 528 -19.63 -45.97 20.86
N ASN A 529 -18.53 -46.70 20.77
CA ASN A 529 -18.51 -48.09 20.36
C ASN A 529 -18.76 -48.99 21.58
N LYS A 530 -19.95 -49.60 21.64
CA LYS A 530 -20.40 -50.42 22.77
C LYS A 530 -19.62 -51.74 22.95
N LEU A 531 -18.87 -52.17 21.94
CA LEU A 531 -18.04 -53.39 22.01
C LEU A 531 -16.67 -53.10 22.62
N THR A 532 -16.10 -51.94 22.30
CA THR A 532 -14.75 -51.53 22.75
C THR A 532 -14.79 -50.59 23.95
N HIS A 533 -15.98 -50.11 24.33
CA HIS A 533 -16.21 -49.08 25.35
C HIS A 533 -15.42 -47.78 25.09
N ARG A 534 -15.06 -47.52 23.83
CA ARG A 534 -14.28 -46.36 23.40
C ARG A 534 -15.11 -45.42 22.54
N VAL A 535 -14.84 -44.12 22.68
CA VAL A 535 -15.44 -43.10 21.85
C VAL A 535 -14.57 -42.90 20.60
N GLU A 536 -15.20 -43.02 19.45
CA GLU A 536 -14.59 -42.86 18.13
C GLU A 536 -15.14 -41.60 17.45
N VAL A 537 -14.29 -40.93 16.68
CA VAL A 537 -14.70 -39.80 15.84
C VAL A 537 -15.16 -40.35 14.50
N VAL A 538 -16.45 -40.21 14.18
CA VAL A 538 -17.04 -40.76 12.95
C VAL A 538 -16.64 -39.94 11.74
N ASN A 539 -16.93 -38.64 11.79
CA ASN A 539 -16.52 -37.68 10.77
C ASN A 539 -16.21 -36.35 11.44
N PRO A 540 -14.91 -35.96 11.57
CA PRO A 540 -14.51 -34.71 12.19
C PRO A 540 -15.22 -33.49 11.59
N GLU A 541 -15.50 -33.50 10.30
CA GLU A 541 -15.94 -32.34 9.50
C GLU A 541 -17.37 -31.88 9.77
N LEU A 542 -18.14 -32.73 10.44
CA LEU A 542 -19.49 -32.40 10.88
C LEU A 542 -19.46 -31.43 12.07
N TYR A 543 -18.35 -31.37 12.79
CA TYR A 543 -18.21 -30.54 13.97
C TYR A 543 -18.34 -29.05 13.63
N MET A 544 -19.22 -28.35 14.36
CA MET A 544 -19.60 -26.97 14.06
C MET A 544 -18.84 -25.91 14.88
N TYR A 545 -17.86 -26.32 15.69
CA TYR A 545 -17.15 -25.42 16.62
C TYR A 545 -18.10 -24.70 17.59
N ASP A 546 -19.13 -25.42 18.06
CA ASP A 546 -20.10 -24.94 19.06
C ASP A 546 -19.52 -24.83 20.47
N GLY A 547 -18.44 -25.55 20.78
CA GLY A 547 -17.82 -25.60 22.10
C GLY A 547 -18.56 -26.48 23.12
N GLU A 548 -19.70 -27.08 22.75
CA GLU A 548 -20.57 -27.83 23.68
C GLU A 548 -19.87 -29.05 24.28
N VAL A 549 -19.15 -29.82 23.46
CA VAL A 549 -18.38 -30.98 23.93
C VAL A 549 -17.21 -30.61 24.85
N ILE A 550 -16.68 -29.39 24.73
CA ILE A 550 -15.62 -28.88 25.61
C ILE A 550 -16.24 -28.45 26.94
N ALA A 551 -17.33 -27.68 26.90
CA ALA A 551 -18.08 -27.27 28.07
C ALA A 551 -18.59 -28.48 28.88
N LYS A 552 -19.08 -29.52 28.20
CA LYS A 552 -19.53 -30.75 28.85
C LYS A 552 -18.39 -31.49 29.54
N ALA A 553 -17.21 -31.53 28.93
CA ALA A 553 -16.04 -32.13 29.56
C ALA A 553 -15.59 -31.37 30.83
N GLU A 554 -15.72 -30.04 30.84
CA GLU A 554 -15.46 -29.20 32.00
C GLU A 554 -16.50 -29.40 33.12
N GLU A 555 -17.79 -29.49 32.77
CA GLU A 555 -18.87 -29.82 33.72
C GLU A 555 -18.62 -31.17 34.41
N MET A 556 -18.11 -32.15 33.67
CA MET A 556 -17.72 -33.46 34.18
C MET A 556 -16.43 -33.44 35.03
N GLY A 557 -15.80 -32.28 35.23
CA GLY A 557 -14.57 -32.13 35.99
C GLY A 557 -13.33 -32.69 35.29
N LYS A 558 -13.37 -32.83 33.96
CA LYS A 558 -12.28 -33.38 33.13
C LYS A 558 -11.86 -32.36 32.06
N PRO A 559 -11.28 -31.21 32.46
CA PRO A 559 -10.76 -30.24 31.48
C PRO A 559 -9.67 -30.89 30.62
N GLY A 560 -9.73 -30.67 29.31
CA GLY A 560 -8.78 -31.26 28.35
C GLY A 560 -9.09 -32.70 27.93
N LEU A 561 -10.29 -33.22 28.20
CA LEU A 561 -10.77 -34.51 27.67
C LEU A 561 -10.70 -34.56 26.14
N VAL A 562 -11.06 -33.46 25.49
CA VAL A 562 -11.02 -33.28 24.04
C VAL A 562 -10.28 -31.99 23.70
N THR A 563 -9.42 -32.04 22.70
CA THR A 563 -8.78 -30.86 22.12
C THR A 563 -9.20 -30.78 20.67
N ILE A 564 -9.85 -29.67 20.30
CA ILE A 564 -10.32 -29.43 18.93
C ILE A 564 -9.56 -28.23 18.39
N LYS A 565 -8.80 -28.44 17.32
CA LYS A 565 -8.01 -27.41 16.64
C LYS A 565 -8.44 -27.27 15.19
N GLN A 566 -8.23 -26.08 14.63
CA GLN A 566 -8.44 -25.83 13.21
C GLN A 566 -7.14 -26.10 12.45
N LYS A 567 -7.15 -27.05 11.52
CA LYS A 567 -6.01 -27.32 10.65
C LYS A 567 -5.84 -26.15 9.67
N GLN A 568 -4.80 -25.34 9.86
CA GLN A 568 -4.62 -24.05 9.16
C GLN A 568 -4.25 -24.18 7.68
N ASP A 569 -3.92 -25.39 7.22
CA ASP A 569 -3.46 -25.68 5.85
C ASP A 569 -4.53 -26.29 4.95
N THR A 570 -5.70 -26.65 5.50
CA THR A 570 -6.71 -27.48 4.84
C THR A 570 -8.11 -26.91 5.02
N PHE A 571 -8.78 -26.68 3.90
CA PHE A 571 -10.08 -26.01 3.83
C PHE A 571 -11.07 -26.86 3.05
N ILE A 572 -12.30 -26.97 3.54
CA ILE A 572 -13.41 -27.64 2.87
C ILE A 572 -14.28 -26.55 2.27
N PHE A 573 -14.36 -26.48 0.95
CA PHE A 573 -15.18 -25.54 0.21
C PHE A 573 -16.53 -26.16 -0.13
N ARG A 574 -17.60 -25.37 0.03
CA ARG A 574 -18.94 -25.67 -0.44
C ARG A 574 -19.41 -24.53 -1.32
N VAL A 575 -19.67 -24.85 -2.58
CA VAL A 575 -20.08 -23.90 -3.62
C VAL A 575 -21.45 -24.32 -4.13
N GLU A 576 -22.44 -23.45 -3.95
CA GLU A 576 -23.81 -23.64 -4.43
C GLU A 576 -24.04 -22.64 -5.57
N GLY A 577 -24.22 -23.14 -6.78
CA GLY A 577 -24.53 -22.36 -7.97
C GLY A 577 -25.99 -21.88 -7.99
N THR A 578 -26.27 -20.86 -8.80
CA THR A 578 -27.65 -20.41 -9.09
C THR A 578 -28.28 -21.10 -10.30
N GLY A 579 -27.59 -22.07 -10.90
CA GLY A 579 -27.96 -22.72 -12.18
C GLY A 579 -27.56 -21.91 -13.42
N VAL A 580 -26.93 -20.74 -13.24
CA VAL A 580 -26.45 -19.88 -14.35
C VAL A 580 -25.23 -20.48 -15.06
N LEU A 581 -24.34 -21.08 -14.29
CA LEU A 581 -23.14 -21.78 -14.73
C LEU A 581 -23.00 -23.04 -13.89
N ARG A 582 -22.32 -24.06 -14.43
CA ARG A 582 -22.00 -25.26 -13.65
C ARG A 582 -20.96 -24.94 -12.58
N PRO A 583 -21.05 -25.53 -11.37
CA PRO A 583 -20.13 -25.25 -10.27
C PRO A 583 -18.65 -25.48 -10.61
N GLU A 584 -18.33 -26.49 -11.42
CA GLU A 584 -16.97 -26.74 -11.88
C GLU A 584 -16.42 -25.61 -12.75
N ASP A 585 -17.25 -25.10 -13.67
CA ASP A 585 -16.89 -24.01 -14.56
C ASP A 585 -16.67 -22.73 -13.75
N ILE A 586 -17.51 -22.46 -12.75
CA ILE A 586 -17.34 -21.31 -11.82
C ILE A 586 -15.98 -21.34 -11.11
N VAL A 587 -15.59 -22.50 -10.57
CA VAL A 587 -14.33 -22.63 -9.83
C VAL A 587 -13.13 -22.52 -10.78
N ILE A 588 -13.21 -23.11 -11.98
CA ILE A 588 -12.15 -23.02 -12.99
C ILE A 588 -11.98 -21.57 -13.45
N THR A 589 -13.06 -20.89 -13.83
CA THR A 589 -13.03 -19.47 -14.23
C THR A 589 -12.48 -18.59 -13.09
N ALA A 590 -12.79 -18.90 -11.84
CA ALA A 590 -12.21 -18.15 -10.71
C ALA A 590 -10.68 -18.31 -10.62
N CYS A 591 -10.15 -19.50 -10.89
CA CYS A 591 -8.70 -19.72 -10.98
C CYS A 591 -8.07 -18.96 -12.16
N GLU A 592 -8.72 -18.96 -13.32
CA GLU A 592 -8.27 -18.23 -14.52
C GLU A 592 -8.24 -16.71 -14.27
N VAL A 593 -9.26 -16.16 -13.59
CA VAL A 593 -9.31 -14.74 -13.21
C VAL A 593 -8.16 -14.38 -12.25
N LEU A 594 -7.86 -15.26 -11.28
CA LEU A 594 -6.74 -15.06 -10.38
C LEU A 594 -5.40 -15.08 -11.13
N GLU A 595 -5.23 -16.03 -12.05
CA GLU A 595 -4.03 -16.13 -12.88
C GLU A 595 -3.85 -14.89 -13.77
N ALA A 596 -4.91 -14.46 -14.44
CA ALA A 596 -4.90 -13.27 -15.30
C ALA A 596 -4.50 -12.01 -14.51
N LYS A 597 -4.97 -11.86 -13.27
CA LYS A 597 -4.58 -10.74 -12.40
C LYS A 597 -3.10 -10.75 -12.05
N ILE A 598 -2.56 -11.92 -11.72
CA ILE A 598 -1.13 -12.07 -11.42
C ILE A 598 -0.30 -11.76 -12.67
N ARG A 599 -0.72 -12.25 -13.83
CA ARG A 599 -0.08 -11.98 -15.11
C ARG A 599 -0.09 -10.49 -15.46
N ASN A 600 -1.23 -9.82 -15.31
CA ASN A 600 -1.36 -8.39 -15.55
C ASN A 600 -0.46 -7.57 -14.62
N LEU A 601 -0.38 -7.95 -13.33
CA LEU A 601 0.52 -7.31 -12.38
C LEU A 601 1.99 -7.52 -12.78
N HIS A 602 2.35 -8.72 -13.21
CA HIS A 602 3.71 -9.02 -13.69
C HIS A 602 4.09 -8.14 -14.87
N THR A 603 3.24 -8.07 -15.90
CA THR A 603 3.48 -7.23 -17.08
C THR A 603 3.57 -5.75 -16.71
N ALA A 604 2.72 -5.26 -15.82
CA ALA A 604 2.78 -3.87 -15.35
C ALA A 604 4.09 -3.58 -14.60
N LEU A 605 4.57 -4.52 -13.76
CA LEU A 605 5.85 -4.40 -13.07
C LEU A 605 7.05 -4.41 -14.03
N GLU A 606 7.01 -5.21 -15.10
CA GLU A 606 8.04 -5.22 -16.14
C GLU A 606 8.08 -3.91 -16.91
N GLN A 607 6.91 -3.34 -17.23
CA GLN A 607 6.81 -2.03 -17.89
C GLN A 607 7.39 -0.91 -17.00
N GLU A 608 7.03 -0.89 -15.72
CA GLU A 608 7.58 0.08 -14.76
C GLU A 608 9.10 -0.08 -14.58
N ARG A 609 9.59 -1.32 -14.53
CA ARG A 609 11.04 -1.60 -14.50
C ARG A 609 11.75 -1.03 -15.74
N ALA A 610 11.19 -1.23 -16.93
CA ALA A 610 11.76 -0.69 -18.16
C ALA A 610 11.79 0.84 -18.17
N ILE A 611 10.76 1.50 -17.63
CA ILE A 611 10.72 2.97 -17.48
C ILE A 611 11.82 3.43 -16.50
N PHE A 612 11.96 2.74 -15.37
CA PHE A 612 12.97 3.08 -14.37
C PHE A 612 14.39 2.92 -14.90
N ASP A 613 14.67 1.83 -15.63
CA ASP A 613 15.97 1.56 -16.22
C ASP A 613 16.31 2.56 -17.36
N GLN A 614 15.30 3.04 -18.10
CA GLN A 614 15.48 4.09 -19.13
C GLN A 614 15.64 5.50 -18.54
N GLY A 615 15.05 5.78 -17.38
CA GLY A 615 15.17 7.06 -16.66
C GLY A 615 16.52 7.29 -15.97
N ALA A 616 17.39 6.26 -15.91
CA ALA A 616 18.72 6.32 -15.34
C ALA A 616 19.84 6.63 -16.36
N ALA A 617 19.52 7.03 -17.59
CA ALA A 617 20.53 7.56 -18.51
C ALA A 617 20.94 8.98 -18.04
N PRO A 618 22.20 9.21 -17.60
CA PRO A 618 22.64 10.55 -17.29
C PRO A 618 22.56 11.38 -18.57
N MET A 619 21.92 12.54 -18.47
CA MET A 619 21.95 13.57 -19.49
C MET A 619 23.42 13.91 -19.75
N GLN A 620 24.03 13.30 -20.78
CA GLN A 620 25.37 13.62 -21.22
C GLN A 620 25.32 15.07 -21.71
N GLN A 621 25.92 15.96 -20.91
CA GLN A 621 26.23 17.34 -21.31
C GLN A 621 27.40 17.36 -22.28
#